data_AF-A0A939ZSZ6-F1
#
_entry.id   AF-A0A939ZSZ6-F1
#
_cell.length_a   1.000
_cell.length_b   1.000
_cell.length_c   1.000
_cell.angle_alpha   90.00
_cell.angle_beta   90.00
_cell.angle_gamma   90.00
#
_symmetry.space_group_name_H-M   'P 1'
#
loop_
_entity.id
_entity.type
_entity.pdbx_description
1 polymer ?
#
loop_
_entity_poly.entity_id
_entity_poly.type
_entity_poly.pdbx_seq_one_letter_code
_entity_poly.pdbx_strand_id
1 'polypeptide(L)'
;MIDVHAHLCDENLLPLADKIVSDMESDGLSAIIDSGYCPRSSETALNNARRFKKVFCTLGVHPEEYEKASEEVFRSFAETYETEKKVVAIGEIGLDYHYPELPKEKQWEVFERQLELAGSLNAPVVLHVRDAVGDAYSILRNHENDLKGGALLHCYSGSKEMVKQFDRFNCYYSFGGAVTFKNATEKP
;
A
#
# COMPACT_ATOMS: atom_id res chain seq x y z
N MET A 1 -1.34 18.97 4.74
CA MET A 1 -1.97 17.71 4.25
C MET A 1 -0.87 16.70 3.99
N ILE A 2 -1.09 15.41 4.20
CA ILE A 2 -0.12 14.36 3.81
C ILE A 2 -0.78 13.54 2.72
N ASP A 3 -0.10 13.36 1.60
CA ASP A 3 -0.49 12.35 0.63
C ASP A 3 0.08 11.01 1.10
N VAL A 4 -0.82 10.13 1.56
CA VAL A 4 -0.45 8.85 2.19
C VAL A 4 -0.25 7.73 1.17
N HIS A 5 -0.51 7.97 -0.11
CA HIS A 5 -0.40 6.95 -1.15
C HIS A 5 -0.26 7.59 -2.53
N ALA A 6 0.98 7.80 -2.96
CA ALA A 6 1.33 8.27 -4.30
C ALA A 6 2.29 7.28 -4.97
N HIS A 7 2.37 7.26 -6.30
CA HIS A 7 3.38 6.48 -7.02
C HIS A 7 4.35 7.41 -7.75
N LEU A 8 5.12 8.23 -7.03
CA LEU A 8 6.22 9.01 -7.64
C LEU A 8 7.29 8.10 -8.26
N CYS A 9 7.35 6.84 -7.83
CA CYS A 9 8.16 5.78 -8.42
C CYS A 9 7.66 5.29 -9.78
N ASP A 10 6.42 5.62 -10.18
CA ASP A 10 5.88 5.27 -11.49
C ASP A 10 6.70 5.90 -12.61
N GLU A 11 6.92 5.17 -13.70
CA GLU A 11 7.76 5.63 -14.81
C GLU A 11 7.27 6.91 -15.48
N ASN A 12 5.97 7.19 -15.43
CA ASN A 12 5.38 8.40 -15.98
C ASN A 12 5.58 9.61 -15.08
N LEU A 13 5.75 9.40 -13.76
CA LEU A 13 5.91 10.46 -12.76
C LEU A 13 7.36 10.67 -12.35
N LEU A 14 8.21 9.66 -12.47
CA LEU A 14 9.61 9.71 -12.05
C LEU A 14 10.39 10.88 -12.70
N PRO A 15 10.23 11.21 -14.00
CA PRO A 15 10.88 12.38 -14.61
C PRO A 15 10.39 13.72 -14.05
N LEU A 16 9.22 13.74 -13.41
CA LEU A 16 8.58 14.93 -12.84
C LEU A 16 8.77 15.03 -11.32
N ALA A 17 9.37 14.02 -10.67
CA ALA A 17 9.46 13.92 -9.23
C ALA A 17 10.08 15.16 -8.56
N ASP A 18 11.16 15.72 -9.12
CA ASP A 18 11.79 16.93 -8.56
C ASP A 18 10.84 18.13 -8.57
N LYS A 19 10.06 18.30 -9.64
CA LYS A 19 9.07 19.38 -9.76
C LYS A 19 7.90 19.15 -8.83
N ILE A 20 7.35 17.93 -8.79
CA ILE A 20 6.22 17.60 -7.91
C ILE A 20 6.60 17.86 -6.45
N VAL A 21 7.80 17.44 -6.05
CA VAL A 21 8.28 17.63 -4.67
C VAL A 21 8.63 19.09 -4.38
N SER A 22 9.12 19.87 -5.36
CA SER A 22 9.39 21.31 -5.14
C SER A 22 8.10 22.11 -4.90
N ASP A 23 7.03 21.73 -5.57
CA ASP A 23 5.75 22.46 -5.55
C ASP A 23 4.85 22.02 -4.37
N MET A 24 5.20 20.93 -3.67
CA MET A 24 4.36 20.31 -2.64
C MET A 24 3.94 21.27 -1.52
N GLU A 25 4.83 22.16 -1.07
CA GLU A 25 4.53 23.08 0.03
C GLU A 25 3.52 24.16 -0.38
N SER A 26 3.68 24.70 -1.61
CA SER A 26 2.71 25.63 -2.18
C SER A 26 1.35 24.98 -2.42
N ASP A 27 1.33 23.68 -2.69
CA ASP A 27 0.10 22.88 -2.85
C ASP A 27 -0.51 22.44 -1.50
N GLY A 28 0.08 22.84 -0.37
CA GLY A 28 -0.41 22.53 0.98
C GLY A 28 -0.05 21.12 1.49
N LEU A 29 0.85 20.42 0.80
CA LEU A 29 1.39 19.12 1.21
C LEU A 29 2.60 19.28 2.14
N SER A 30 2.57 18.55 3.26
CA SER A 30 3.65 18.51 4.26
C SER A 30 4.53 17.28 4.13
N ALA A 31 4.00 16.19 3.56
CA ALA A 31 4.74 14.96 3.25
C ALA A 31 4.01 14.16 2.16
N ILE A 32 4.75 13.27 1.49
CA ILE A 32 4.25 12.29 0.51
C ILE A 32 4.78 10.91 0.91
N ILE A 33 3.94 9.88 0.81
CA ILE A 33 4.36 8.48 0.88
C ILE A 33 4.36 7.91 -0.55
N ASP A 34 5.55 7.61 -1.06
CA ASP A 34 5.78 6.99 -2.37
C ASP A 34 5.65 5.47 -2.24
N SER A 35 4.60 4.90 -2.82
CA SER A 35 4.18 3.52 -2.64
C SER A 35 4.75 2.62 -3.73
N GLY A 36 5.68 1.75 -3.32
CA GLY A 36 6.16 0.66 -4.17
C GLY A 36 5.05 -0.39 -4.40
N TYR A 37 4.99 -0.93 -5.61
CA TYR A 37 4.02 -1.95 -6.02
C TYR A 37 4.69 -3.23 -6.57
N CYS A 38 6.01 -3.21 -6.75
CA CYS A 38 6.84 -4.37 -7.07
C CYS A 38 8.27 -4.13 -6.56
N PRO A 39 9.20 -5.10 -6.61
CA PRO A 39 10.57 -4.92 -6.12
C PRO A 39 11.29 -3.72 -6.76
N ARG A 40 11.15 -3.55 -8.08
CA ARG A 40 11.77 -2.45 -8.83
C ARG A 40 11.18 -1.08 -8.46
N SER A 41 9.86 -0.96 -8.34
CA SER A 41 9.24 0.31 -7.96
C SER A 41 9.47 0.62 -6.48
N SER A 42 9.55 -0.39 -5.62
CA SER A 42 9.94 -0.25 -4.21
C SER A 42 11.37 0.30 -4.05
N GLU A 43 12.34 -0.18 -4.84
CA GLU A 43 13.69 0.39 -4.87
C GLU A 43 13.68 1.85 -5.35
N THR A 44 12.88 2.14 -6.37
CA THR A 44 12.74 3.51 -6.90
C THR A 44 12.12 4.45 -5.86
N ALA A 45 11.08 3.99 -5.16
CA ALA A 45 10.42 4.73 -4.08
C ALA A 45 11.37 4.99 -2.91
N LEU A 46 12.20 4.01 -2.54
CA LEU A 46 13.26 4.19 -1.54
C LEU A 46 14.28 5.24 -1.97
N ASN A 47 14.69 5.23 -3.24
CA ASN A 47 15.63 6.23 -3.76
C ASN A 47 15.03 7.64 -3.75
N ASN A 48 13.75 7.79 -4.10
CA ASN A 48 13.01 9.04 -3.97
C ASN A 48 12.95 9.49 -2.51
N ALA A 49 12.59 8.59 -1.60
CA ALA A 49 12.54 8.87 -0.17
C ALA A 49 13.92 9.30 0.36
N ARG A 50 15.01 8.65 -0.01
CA ARG A 50 16.38 9.07 0.35
C ARG A 50 16.71 10.47 -0.18
N ARG A 51 16.32 10.78 -1.42
CA ARG A 51 16.61 12.05 -2.09
C ARG A 51 15.84 13.24 -1.50
N PHE A 52 14.58 13.03 -1.14
CA PHE A 52 13.69 14.12 -0.72
C PHE A 52 13.34 14.06 0.77
N LYS A 53 13.59 15.16 1.50
CA LYS A 53 13.41 15.21 2.96
C LYS A 53 12.00 14.84 3.43
N LYS A 54 10.97 15.25 2.69
CA LYS A 54 9.54 15.10 3.02
C LYS A 54 8.85 13.93 2.32
N VAL A 55 9.63 13.09 1.63
CA VAL A 55 9.12 11.86 1.01
C VAL A 55 9.52 10.67 1.88
N PHE A 56 8.53 9.82 2.13
CA PHE A 56 8.65 8.51 2.77
C PHE A 56 8.20 7.46 1.75
N CYS A 57 8.38 6.18 2.05
CA CYS A 57 7.97 5.13 1.11
C CYS A 57 7.43 3.88 1.78
N THR A 58 6.79 3.03 0.98
CA THR A 58 6.41 1.67 1.34
C THR A 58 7.09 0.68 0.41
N LEU A 59 7.26 -0.56 0.88
CA LEU A 59 7.82 -1.66 0.09
C LEU A 59 6.78 -2.77 -0.01
N GLY A 60 6.50 -3.24 -1.22
CA GLY A 60 5.45 -4.23 -1.42
C GLY A 60 5.44 -4.81 -2.82
N VAL A 61 4.66 -5.90 -2.94
CA VAL A 61 4.27 -6.53 -4.19
C VAL A 61 2.75 -6.48 -4.27
N HIS A 62 2.27 -5.66 -5.21
CA HIS A 62 0.86 -5.50 -5.54
C HIS A 62 0.29 -6.83 -6.10
N PRO A 63 -1.00 -7.15 -5.91
CA PRO A 63 -1.62 -8.38 -6.42
C PRO A 63 -1.39 -8.65 -7.90
N GLU A 64 -1.36 -7.60 -8.74
CA GLU A 64 -1.09 -7.75 -10.18
C GLU A 64 0.36 -8.14 -10.50
N GLU A 65 1.27 -8.00 -9.53
CA GLU A 65 2.71 -8.23 -9.66
C GLU A 65 3.16 -9.51 -8.95
N TYR A 66 2.23 -10.42 -8.65
CA TYR A 66 2.46 -11.64 -7.84
C TYR A 66 3.65 -12.48 -8.34
N GLU A 67 3.93 -12.51 -9.65
CA GLU A 67 5.04 -13.27 -10.23
C GLU A 67 6.42 -12.75 -9.81
N LYS A 68 6.50 -11.49 -9.37
CA LYS A 68 7.73 -10.86 -8.89
C LYS A 68 7.97 -11.13 -7.40
N ALA A 69 7.04 -11.79 -6.71
CA ALA A 69 7.21 -12.17 -5.31
C ALA A 69 8.17 -13.36 -5.17
N SER A 70 9.10 -13.26 -4.22
CA SER A 70 9.99 -14.35 -3.85
C SER A 70 10.48 -14.17 -2.41
N GLU A 71 10.96 -15.25 -1.80
CA GLU A 71 11.58 -15.18 -0.47
C GLU A 71 12.82 -14.28 -0.43
N GLU A 72 13.52 -14.13 -1.54
CA GLU A 72 14.64 -13.17 -1.65
C GLU A 72 14.14 -11.73 -1.61
N VAL A 73 13.05 -11.43 -2.31
CA VAL A 73 12.38 -10.12 -2.27
C VAL A 73 11.92 -9.80 -0.85
N PHE A 74 11.23 -10.74 -0.18
CA PHE A 74 10.74 -10.51 1.18
C PHE A 74 11.87 -10.31 2.20
N ARG A 75 12.98 -11.04 2.05
CA ARG A 75 14.17 -10.81 2.87
C ARG A 75 14.76 -9.42 2.65
N SER A 76 14.88 -9.00 1.39
CA SER A 76 15.36 -7.65 1.04
C SER A 76 14.45 -6.56 1.62
N PHE A 77 13.13 -6.74 1.58
CA PHE A 77 12.18 -5.81 2.20
C PHE A 77 12.34 -5.76 3.72
N ALA A 78 12.54 -6.89 4.40
CA ALA A 78 12.81 -6.93 5.83
C ALA A 78 14.07 -6.13 6.21
N GLU A 79 15.19 -6.45 5.56
CA GLU A 79 16.48 -5.78 5.80
C GLU A 79 16.39 -4.27 5.53
N THR A 80 15.69 -3.90 4.47
CA THR A 80 15.48 -2.48 4.13
C THR A 80 14.61 -1.79 5.17
N TYR A 81 13.51 -2.40 5.61
CA TYR A 81 12.61 -1.82 6.62
C TYR A 81 13.34 -1.58 7.95
N GLU A 82 14.18 -2.51 8.39
CA GLU A 82 14.92 -2.39 9.64
C GLU A 82 16.02 -1.31 9.60
N THR A 83 16.57 -1.03 8.42
CA THR A 83 17.71 -0.11 8.26
C THR A 83 17.31 1.29 7.78
N GLU A 84 16.21 1.42 7.04
CA GLU A 84 15.80 2.66 6.39
C GLU A 84 14.59 3.29 7.10
N LYS A 85 14.84 4.31 7.93
CA LYS A 85 13.81 5.03 8.70
C LYS A 85 12.72 5.71 7.86
N LYS A 86 12.93 5.83 6.55
CA LYS A 86 11.95 6.42 5.62
C LYS A 86 11.00 5.40 5.01
N VAL A 87 11.25 4.11 5.21
CA VAL A 87 10.28 3.06 4.94
C VAL A 87 9.31 2.99 6.11
N VAL A 88 8.03 3.28 5.87
CA VAL A 88 7.05 3.47 6.95
C VAL A 88 6.02 2.34 7.04
N ALA A 89 5.88 1.52 5.99
CA ALA A 89 4.93 0.42 5.95
C ALA A 89 5.32 -0.64 4.91
N ILE A 90 4.74 -1.84 5.04
CA ILE A 90 4.73 -2.86 3.97
C ILE A 90 3.48 -2.64 3.12
N GLY A 91 3.67 -2.44 1.83
CA GLY A 91 2.62 -1.95 0.95
C GLY A 91 3.19 -1.43 -0.37
N GLU A 92 2.43 -1.43 -1.44
CA GLU A 92 1.02 -1.80 -1.53
C GLU A 92 0.85 -3.33 -1.67
N ILE A 93 -0.03 -3.92 -0.85
CA ILE A 93 -0.32 -5.37 -0.83
C ILE A 93 -1.82 -5.61 -0.75
N GLY A 94 -2.31 -6.76 -1.18
CA GLY A 94 -3.73 -7.11 -1.03
C GLY A 94 -4.26 -7.90 -2.21
N LEU A 95 -5.51 -7.65 -2.58
CA LEU A 95 -6.26 -8.42 -3.59
C LEU A 95 -6.94 -7.53 -4.62
N ASP A 96 -6.91 -7.97 -5.87
CA ASP A 96 -7.49 -7.28 -7.00
C ASP A 96 -8.17 -8.26 -7.96
N TYR A 97 -9.51 -8.26 -7.97
CA TYR A 97 -10.31 -9.14 -8.82
C TYR A 97 -10.92 -8.44 -10.04
N HIS A 98 -10.50 -7.21 -10.31
CA HIS A 98 -10.98 -6.49 -11.48
C HIS A 98 -10.56 -7.16 -12.78
N TYR A 99 -9.37 -7.78 -12.80
CA TYR A 99 -8.80 -8.52 -13.91
C TYR A 99 -9.00 -10.04 -13.71
N PRO A 100 -10.02 -10.65 -14.35
CA PRO A 100 -10.41 -12.04 -14.10
C PRO A 100 -9.36 -13.08 -14.52
N GLU A 101 -8.38 -12.70 -15.33
CA GLU A 101 -7.27 -13.54 -15.77
C GLU A 101 -6.21 -13.80 -14.70
N LEU A 102 -6.16 -12.98 -13.64
CA LEU A 102 -5.17 -13.12 -12.58
C LEU A 102 -5.61 -14.24 -11.61
N PRO A 103 -4.75 -15.24 -11.35
CA PRO A 103 -5.09 -16.35 -10.47
C PRO A 103 -5.22 -15.87 -9.02
N LYS A 104 -6.43 -15.97 -8.46
CA LYS A 104 -6.76 -15.53 -7.10
C LYS A 104 -5.85 -16.17 -6.06
N GLU A 105 -5.60 -17.45 -6.20
CA GLU A 105 -4.79 -18.24 -5.27
C GLU A 105 -3.36 -17.69 -5.18
N LYS A 106 -2.81 -17.17 -6.29
CA LYS A 106 -1.48 -16.54 -6.27
C LYS A 106 -1.48 -15.18 -5.59
N GLN A 107 -2.55 -14.40 -5.75
CA GLN A 107 -2.70 -13.17 -4.98
C GLN A 107 -2.82 -13.47 -3.48
N TRP A 108 -3.53 -14.54 -3.10
CA TRP A 108 -3.66 -14.95 -1.70
C TRP A 108 -2.32 -15.34 -1.10
N GLU A 109 -1.58 -16.24 -1.76
CA GLU A 109 -0.25 -16.67 -1.33
C GLU A 109 0.69 -15.47 -1.08
N VAL A 110 0.73 -14.52 -2.03
CA VAL A 110 1.59 -13.33 -1.94
C VAL A 110 1.09 -12.33 -0.89
N PHE A 111 -0.22 -12.20 -0.72
CA PHE A 111 -0.79 -11.32 0.28
C PHE A 111 -0.53 -11.83 1.70
N GLU A 112 -0.85 -13.10 1.98
CA GLU A 112 -0.60 -13.76 3.27
C GLU A 112 0.87 -13.66 3.66
N ARG A 113 1.77 -13.98 2.73
CA ARG A 113 3.22 -13.94 3.00
C ARG A 113 3.73 -12.54 3.36
N GLN A 114 3.15 -11.48 2.78
CA GLN A 114 3.49 -10.10 3.10
C GLN A 114 2.86 -9.62 4.42
N LEU A 115 1.70 -10.16 4.80
CA LEU A 115 1.13 -9.94 6.13
C LEU A 115 2.04 -10.54 7.21
N GLU A 116 2.51 -11.78 7.02
CA GLU A 116 3.47 -12.41 7.94
C GLU A 116 4.77 -11.60 8.05
N LEU A 117 5.29 -11.08 6.93
CA LEU A 117 6.44 -10.18 6.91
C LEU A 117 6.16 -8.94 7.77
N ALA A 118 5.06 -8.24 7.53
CA ALA A 118 4.68 -7.05 8.29
C ALA A 118 4.53 -7.36 9.79
N GLY A 119 3.91 -8.50 10.13
CA GLY A 119 3.75 -8.96 11.50
C GLY A 119 5.07 -9.19 12.22
N SER A 120 6.03 -9.83 11.55
CA SER A 120 7.37 -10.07 12.12
C SER A 120 8.17 -8.78 12.36
N LEU A 121 7.93 -7.75 11.55
CA LEU A 121 8.54 -6.42 11.66
C LEU A 121 7.75 -5.47 12.58
N ASN A 122 6.55 -5.89 13.02
CA ASN A 122 5.56 -5.00 13.63
C ASN A 122 5.29 -3.74 12.79
N ALA A 123 5.34 -3.90 11.46
CA ALA A 123 5.16 -2.84 10.49
C ALA A 123 3.66 -2.60 10.22
N PRO A 124 3.23 -1.35 9.99
CA PRO A 124 1.92 -1.08 9.40
C PRO A 124 1.85 -1.66 7.97
N VAL A 125 0.63 -1.97 7.53
CA VAL A 125 0.37 -2.40 6.14
C VAL A 125 -0.43 -1.37 5.35
N VAL A 126 -0.18 -1.25 4.04
CA VAL A 126 -1.02 -0.47 3.10
C VAL A 126 -1.73 -1.44 2.16
N LEU A 127 -3.05 -1.51 2.29
CA LEU A 127 -3.92 -2.52 1.72
C LEU A 127 -4.67 -2.04 0.48
N HIS A 128 -4.45 -2.75 -0.63
CA HIS A 128 -5.23 -2.66 -1.84
C HIS A 128 -6.32 -3.73 -1.85
N VAL A 129 -7.56 -3.29 -2.01
CA VAL A 129 -8.70 -4.21 -2.09
C VAL A 129 -9.66 -3.72 -3.16
N ARG A 130 -9.69 -4.41 -4.30
CA ARG A 130 -10.60 -4.11 -5.41
C ARG A 130 -11.40 -5.33 -5.80
N ASP A 131 -12.74 -5.23 -5.71
CA ASP A 131 -13.70 -6.31 -6.00
C ASP A 131 -13.46 -7.62 -5.20
N ALA A 132 -12.67 -7.56 -4.12
CA ALA A 132 -12.14 -8.73 -3.39
C ALA A 132 -12.35 -8.66 -1.86
N VAL A 133 -13.27 -7.82 -1.38
CA VAL A 133 -13.43 -7.51 0.05
C VAL A 133 -13.64 -8.75 0.93
N GLY A 134 -14.48 -9.69 0.50
CA GLY A 134 -14.82 -10.87 1.31
C GLY A 134 -13.60 -11.77 1.58
N ASP A 135 -12.78 -11.98 0.57
CA ASP A 135 -11.56 -12.79 0.68
C ASP A 135 -10.48 -12.02 1.44
N ALA A 136 -10.31 -10.71 1.15
CA ALA A 136 -9.38 -9.85 1.87
C ALA A 136 -9.69 -9.81 3.38
N TYR A 137 -10.96 -9.67 3.76
CA TYR A 137 -11.40 -9.72 5.15
C TYR A 137 -11.10 -11.07 5.81
N SER A 138 -11.34 -12.17 5.09
CA SER A 138 -11.10 -13.52 5.60
C SER A 138 -9.62 -13.77 5.86
N ILE A 139 -8.75 -13.34 4.93
CA ILE A 139 -7.30 -13.41 5.08
C ILE A 139 -6.81 -12.53 6.25
N LEU A 140 -7.22 -11.26 6.29
CA LEU A 140 -6.84 -10.34 7.38
C LEU A 140 -7.28 -10.87 8.76
N ARG A 141 -8.43 -11.54 8.82
CA ARG A 141 -8.90 -12.19 10.05
C ARG A 141 -7.99 -13.32 10.51
N ASN A 142 -7.46 -14.12 9.58
CA ASN A 142 -6.51 -15.19 9.90
C ASN A 142 -5.15 -14.62 10.34
N HIS A 143 -4.80 -13.43 9.87
CA HIS A 143 -3.56 -12.70 10.16
C HIS A 143 -3.75 -11.54 11.17
N GLU A 144 -4.80 -11.57 11.99
CA GLU A 144 -5.10 -10.46 12.93
C GLU A 144 -3.93 -10.16 13.88
N ASN A 145 -3.14 -11.18 14.24
CA ASN A 145 -1.96 -11.03 15.09
C ASN A 145 -0.77 -10.35 14.39
N ASP A 146 -0.74 -10.35 13.06
CA ASP A 146 0.30 -9.73 12.24
C ASP A 146 0.02 -8.24 11.98
N LEU A 147 -1.21 -7.78 12.27
CA LEU A 147 -1.68 -6.41 12.01
C LEU A 147 -1.47 -5.45 13.19
N LYS A 148 -0.56 -5.76 14.11
CA LYS A 148 -0.29 -4.92 15.30
C LYS A 148 0.22 -3.52 14.95
N GLY A 149 0.92 -3.39 13.81
CA GLY A 149 1.35 -2.11 13.26
C GLY A 149 0.21 -1.24 12.72
N GLY A 150 -1.00 -1.79 12.60
CA GLY A 150 -2.16 -1.16 11.98
C GLY A 150 -2.22 -1.39 10.46
N ALA A 151 -3.37 -1.07 9.87
CA ALA A 151 -3.61 -1.27 8.45
C ALA A 151 -4.26 -0.05 7.81
N LEU A 152 -3.69 0.47 6.72
CA LEU A 152 -4.30 1.51 5.92
C LEU A 152 -5.00 0.90 4.70
N LEU A 153 -6.32 0.94 4.64
CA LEU A 153 -7.04 0.66 3.39
C LEU A 153 -6.95 1.91 2.51
N HIS A 154 -6.11 1.86 1.47
CA HIS A 154 -5.98 3.02 0.58
C HIS A 154 -7.11 3.03 -0.46
N CYS A 155 -7.45 4.24 -0.91
CA CYS A 155 -8.50 4.48 -1.91
C CYS A 155 -9.82 3.75 -1.57
N TYR A 156 -10.24 3.82 -0.30
CA TYR A 156 -11.39 3.09 0.19
C TYR A 156 -12.68 3.53 -0.54
N SER A 157 -13.34 2.56 -1.16
CA SER A 157 -14.59 2.74 -1.91
C SER A 157 -15.73 1.83 -1.42
N GLY A 158 -15.53 1.15 -0.29
CA GLY A 158 -16.53 0.27 0.33
C GLY A 158 -17.60 1.03 1.14
N SER A 159 -18.58 0.28 1.64
CA SER A 159 -19.70 0.83 2.41
C SER A 159 -19.32 1.21 3.86
N LYS A 160 -20.16 2.00 4.52
CA LYS A 160 -19.97 2.36 5.95
C LYS A 160 -20.05 1.15 6.89
N GLU A 161 -20.84 0.14 6.52
CA GLU A 161 -20.99 -1.10 7.30
C GLU A 161 -19.68 -1.88 7.34
N MET A 162 -18.93 -1.87 6.23
CA MET A 162 -17.65 -2.53 6.11
C MET A 162 -16.57 -1.85 6.97
N VAL A 163 -16.61 -0.51 7.12
CA VAL A 163 -15.72 0.20 8.08
C VAL A 163 -15.80 -0.43 9.48
N LYS A 164 -17.02 -0.64 9.99
CA LYS A 164 -17.22 -1.27 11.32
C LYS A 164 -16.67 -2.69 11.42
N GLN A 165 -16.65 -3.44 10.32
CA GLN A 165 -16.09 -4.79 10.31
C GLN A 165 -14.57 -4.77 10.40
N PHE A 166 -13.93 -3.78 9.77
CA PHE A 166 -12.48 -3.64 9.70
C PHE A 166 -11.88 -2.89 10.91
N ASP A 167 -12.68 -2.16 11.71
CA ASP A 167 -12.23 -1.48 12.95
C ASP A 167 -11.39 -2.37 13.88
N ARG A 168 -11.68 -3.67 13.90
CA ARG A 168 -10.95 -4.65 14.72
C ARG A 168 -9.46 -4.77 14.38
N PHE A 169 -9.06 -4.42 13.17
CA PHE A 169 -7.69 -4.56 12.66
C PHE A 169 -6.85 -3.27 12.87
N ASN A 170 -7.28 -2.35 13.73
CA ASN A 170 -6.64 -1.03 13.90
C ASN A 170 -6.48 -0.31 12.54
N CYS A 171 -7.59 -0.27 11.80
CA CYS A 171 -7.63 0.23 10.43
C CYS A 171 -7.71 1.76 10.35
N TYR A 172 -7.04 2.29 9.32
CA TYR A 172 -7.19 3.64 8.81
C TYR A 172 -7.70 3.55 7.36
N TYR A 173 -8.37 4.60 6.90
CA TYR A 173 -8.96 4.66 5.57
C TYR A 173 -8.46 5.92 4.86
N SER A 174 -7.96 5.78 3.63
CA SER A 174 -7.67 6.93 2.78
C SER A 174 -8.72 7.07 1.68
N PHE A 175 -9.06 8.31 1.36
CA PHE A 175 -10.03 8.63 0.32
C PHE A 175 -9.31 9.32 -0.83
N GLY A 176 -9.25 8.64 -1.97
CA GLY A 176 -8.67 9.19 -3.20
C GLY A 176 -9.69 9.99 -4.02
N GLY A 177 -9.24 10.48 -5.18
CA GLY A 177 -10.10 11.22 -6.13
C GLY A 177 -11.34 10.46 -6.60
N ALA A 178 -11.34 9.12 -6.52
CA ALA A 178 -12.46 8.26 -6.89
C ALA A 178 -13.77 8.63 -6.15
N VAL A 179 -13.69 9.18 -4.93
CA VAL A 179 -14.86 9.64 -4.17
C VAL A 179 -15.63 10.78 -4.87
N THR A 180 -14.96 11.48 -5.80
CA THR A 180 -15.54 12.59 -6.57
C THR A 180 -16.24 12.12 -7.85
N PHE A 181 -16.11 10.83 -8.22
CA PHE A 181 -16.74 10.30 -9.43
C PHE A 181 -18.27 10.26 -9.28
N LYS A 182 -18.97 10.61 -10.36
CA LYS A 182 -20.44 10.66 -10.39
C LYS A 182 -21.10 9.31 -10.08
N ASN A 183 -20.38 8.21 -10.31
CA ASN A 183 -20.87 6.85 -10.11
C ASN A 183 -20.54 6.29 -8.72
N ALA A 184 -19.93 7.08 -7.82
CA ALA A 184 -19.76 6.71 -6.41
C ALA A 184 -21.12 6.85 -5.69
N THR A 185 -21.98 5.84 -5.87
CA THR A 185 -23.37 5.83 -5.37
C THR A 185 -23.49 5.51 -3.88
N GLU A 186 -22.49 4.85 -3.30
CA GLU A 186 -22.36 4.65 -1.85
C GLU A 186 -21.13 5.40 -1.37
N LYS A 187 -21.36 6.56 -0.74
CA LYS A 187 -20.30 7.33 -0.08
C LYS A 187 -20.23 6.87 1.38
N PRO A 188 -19.03 6.54 1.90
CA PRO A 188 -18.87 6.12 3.29
C PRO A 188 -19.27 7.18 4.32
#